data_AF-A0A2X1IZB3-F1
#
_entry.id   AF-A0A2X1IZB3-F1
#
_cell.length_a   1.000
_cell.length_b   1.000
_cell.length_c   1.000
_cell.angle_alpha   90.00
_cell.angle_beta   90.00
_cell.angle_gamma   90.00
#
_symmetry.space_group_name_H-M   'P 1'
#
loop_
_entity.id
_entity.type
_entity.pdbx_description
1 polymer ?
#
loop_
_entity_poly.entity_id
_entity_poly.type
_entity_poly.pdbx_seq_one_letter_code
_entity_poly.pdbx_strand_id
1 'polypeptide(L)' 'MTKDELIARLQELGEQLNRDVSLTGTKEELALRVAELEEELDDTGDTAGQDTPLSPENAADRT' A
#
# COMPACT_ATOMS: atom_id res chain seq x y z
N MET A 1 12.61 -2.26 17.68
CA MET A 1 12.30 -0.89 17.26
C MET A 1 12.13 0.05 18.45
N THR A 2 12.67 1.25 18.35
CA THR A 2 12.46 2.41 19.22
C THR A 2 11.31 3.26 18.68
N LYS A 3 10.83 4.24 19.47
CA LYS A 3 9.76 5.13 19.04
C LYS A 3 10.18 5.96 17.82
N ASP A 4 11.43 6.42 17.80
CA ASP A 4 11.97 7.23 16.71
C ASP A 4 12.10 6.42 15.41
N GLU A 5 12.47 5.13 15.50
CA GLU A 5 12.48 4.22 14.35
C GLU A 5 11.08 4.01 13.77
N LEU A 6 10.04 3.91 14.63
CA LEU A 6 8.65 3.80 14.18
C LEU A 6 8.17 5.10 13.51
N ILE A 7 8.54 6.26 14.06
CA ILE A 7 8.22 7.56 13.46
C ILE A 7 8.86 7.70 12.07
N ALA A 8 10.15 7.35 11.96
CA ALA A 8 10.86 7.37 10.67
C ALA A 8 10.19 6.44 9.64
N ARG A 9 9.77 5.24 10.05
CA ARG A 9 9.05 4.33 9.16
C ARG A 9 7.69 4.84 8.75
N LEU A 10 6.91 5.43 9.66
CA LEU A 10 5.61 6.01 9.32
C LEU A 10 5.74 7.17 8.32
N GLN A 11 6.81 7.97 8.41
CA GLN A 11 7.09 9.01 7.41
C GLN A 11 7.35 8.42 6.03
N GLU A 12 8.22 7.41 5.95
CA GLU A 12 8.55 6.74 4.69
C GLU A 12 7.33 6.04 4.07
N LEU A 13 6.53 5.34 4.88
CA LEU A 13 5.29 4.70 4.44
C LEU A 13 4.25 5.74 3.97
N GLY A 14 4.17 6.87 4.68
CA GLY A 14 3.34 8.01 4.28
C GLY A 14 3.73 8.59 2.93
N GLU A 15 5.03 8.76 2.68
CA GLU A 15 5.54 9.23 1.38
C GLU A 15 5.25 8.23 0.27
N GLN A 16 5.44 6.93 0.50
CA GLN A 16 5.13 5.88 -0.47
C GLN A 16 3.64 5.85 -0.84
N LEU A 17 2.76 6.03 0.14
CA LEU A 17 1.32 6.11 -0.05
C LEU A 17 0.82 7.50 -0.46
N ASN A 18 1.72 8.48 -0.53
CA ASN A 18 1.41 9.89 -0.74
C ASN A 18 0.29 10.40 0.20
N ARG A 19 0.36 10.01 1.48
CA ARG A 19 -0.66 10.24 2.51
C ARG A 19 -0.03 10.80 3.77
N ASP A 20 -0.73 11.72 4.43
CA ASP A 20 -0.32 12.23 5.73
C ASP A 20 -0.55 11.19 6.83
N VAL A 21 0.46 10.96 7.69
CA VAL A 21 0.45 9.91 8.71
C VAL A 21 0.71 10.52 10.08
N SER A 22 -0.15 10.18 11.06
CA SER A 22 0.05 10.64 12.43
C SER A 22 1.25 9.97 13.07
N LEU A 23 2.21 10.78 13.50
CA LEU A 23 3.44 10.37 14.20
C LEU A 23 3.32 10.51 15.73
N THR A 24 2.13 10.88 16.20
CA THR A 24 1.85 11.07 17.63
C THR A 24 1.20 9.83 18.23
N GLY A 25 1.55 9.48 19.45
CA GLY A 25 1.01 8.32 20.16
C GLY A 25 2.04 7.62 21.05
N THR A 26 1.62 6.50 21.62
CA THR A 26 2.50 5.54 22.29
C THR A 26 3.32 4.75 21.27
N LYS A 27 4.32 4.03 21.75
CA LYS A 27 5.14 3.18 20.88
C LYS A 27 4.29 2.08 20.25
N GLU A 28 3.36 1.52 21.01
CA GLU A 28 2.47 0.44 20.60
C GLU A 28 1.50 0.90 19.51
N GLU A 29 0.94 2.11 19.64
CA GLU A 29 0.06 2.71 18.63
C GLU A 29 0.81 2.94 17.31
N LEU A 30 2.03 3.47 17.38
CA LEU A 30 2.86 3.68 16.19
C LEU A 30 3.24 2.35 15.53
N ALA A 31 3.57 1.32 16.33
CA ALA A 31 3.90 -0.01 15.82
C ALA A 31 2.73 -0.67 15.10
N LEU A 32 1.52 -0.56 15.66
CA LEU A 32 0.30 -1.06 15.01
C LEU A 32 0.09 -0.37 13.66
N ARG A 33 0.21 0.96 13.64
CA ARG A 33 0.02 1.75 12.42
C ARG A 33 1.05 1.44 11.34
N VAL A 34 2.30 1.17 11.71
CA VAL A 34 3.34 0.71 10.77
C VAL A 34 2.91 -0.61 10.13
N ALA A 35 2.49 -1.59 10.95
CA ALA A 35 2.08 -2.89 10.44
C ALA A 35 0.87 -2.80 9.48
N GLU A 36 -0.13 -1.98 9.82
CA GLU A 36 -1.30 -1.73 8.96
C GLU A 36 -0.90 -1.14 7.59
N LEU A 37 0.04 -0.18 7.58
CA LEU A 37 0.49 0.46 6.35
C LEU A 37 1.41 -0.43 5.51
N GLU A 38 2.23 -1.26 6.15
CA GLU A 38 3.04 -2.26 5.45
C GLU A 38 2.17 -3.32 4.78
N GLU A 39 1.07 -3.75 5.43
CA GLU A 39 0.06 -4.66 4.85
C GLU A 39 -0.64 -4.01 3.65
N GLU A 40 -1.09 -2.74 3.77
CA GLU A 40 -1.72 -1.99 2.67
C GLU A 40 -0.79 -1.87 1.45
N LEU A 41 0.52 -1.68 1.67
CA LEU A 41 1.53 -1.61 0.60
C LEU A 41 1.83 -2.98 -0.03
N ASP A 42 1.84 -4.05 0.75
CA ASP A 42 2.03 -5.41 0.24
C ASP A 42 0.83 -5.83 -0.64
N ASP A 43 -0.40 -5.54 -0.18
CA ASP A 43 -1.63 -5.81 -0.92
C ASP A 43 -1.77 -4.98 -2.20
N THR A 44 -1.27 -3.74 -2.20
CA THR A 44 -1.25 -2.91 -3.43
C THR A 44 -0.16 -3.33 -4.41
N GLY A 45 0.89 -4.01 -3.95
CA GLY A 45 1.98 -4.54 -4.78
C GLY A 45 1.57 -5.62 -5.78
N ASP A 46 0.49 -6.38 -5.53
CA ASP A 46 0.03 -7.47 -6.41
C ASP A 46 -0.90 -7.00 -7.55
N THR A 47 -1.28 -5.71 -7.57
CA THR A 47 -2.14 -5.16 -8.65
C THR A 47 -1.36 -4.53 -9.81
N ALA A 48 -0.03 -4.42 -9.71
CA ALA A 48 0.84 -3.93 -10.78
C ALA A 48 1.28 -5.01 -11.78
N GLY A 49 0.58 -6.17 -11.82
CA GLY A 49 0.92 -7.32 -12.66
C GLY A 49 -0.21 -7.83 -13.57
N GLN A 50 -1.33 -7.11 -13.67
CA GLN A 50 -2.39 -7.43 -14.63
C GLN A 50 -2.52 -6.27 -15.60
N ASP A 51 -1.53 -6.17 -16.50
CA ASP A 51 -1.84 -5.86 -17.89
C ASP A 51 -3.03 -6.74 -18.25
N THR A 52 -4.20 -6.14 -18.24
CA THR A 52 -5.37 -6.71 -18.89
C THR A 52 -5.14 -6.42 -20.37
N PRO A 53 -4.74 -7.40 -21.21
CA PRO A 53 -5.32 -7.39 -22.53
C PRO A 53 -6.79 -7.71 -22.27
N LEU A 54 -7.61 -6.67 -22.11
CA LEU A 54 -9.01 -6.73 -22.48
C LEU A 54 -9.01 -7.11 -23.97
N SER A 55 -8.86 -8.40 -24.23
CA SER A 55 -8.99 -8.95 -25.56
C SER A 55 -10.40 -8.60 -25.99
N PRO A 56 -10.57 -7.87 -27.09
CA PRO A 56 -11.88 -7.40 -27.49
C PRO A 56 -12.75 -8.62 -27.76
N GLU A 57 -13.69 -8.84 -26.84
CA GLU A 57 -14.89 -9.62 -27.06
C GLU A 57 -15.65 -8.94 -28.20
N ASN A 58 -15.34 -9.27 -29.46
CA ASN A 58 -16.17 -9.04 -30.65
C ASN A 58 -15.44 -9.51 -31.92
N ALA A 59 -15.52 -10.81 -32.26
CA ALA A 59 -15.48 -11.30 -33.65
C ALA A 59 -15.72 -12.82 -33.72
N ALA A 60 -16.91 -13.28 -33.33
CA ALA A 60 -17.41 -14.57 -33.80
C ALA A 60 -18.93 -14.53 -34.00
N ASP A 61 -19.43 -13.41 -34.52
CA ASP A 61 -20.63 -13.40 -35.34
C ASP A 61 -20.19 -13.02 -36.75
N ARG A 62 -19.88 -14.04 -37.55
CA ARG A 62 -19.98 -13.99 -39.00
C ARG A 62 -19.80 -15.39 -39.58
N THR A 63 -20.89 -15.79 -40.26
CA THR A 63 -21.08 -16.86 -41.26
C THR A 63 -21.12 -18.29 -40.78
#